data_AF-A0A8B5X211-F1
#
_entry.id   AF-A0A8B5X211-F1
#
_cell.length_a   1.000
_cell.length_b   1.000
_cell.length_c   1.000
_cell.angle_alpha   90.00
_cell.angle_beta   90.00
_cell.angle_gamma   90.00
#
_symmetry.space_group_name_H-M   'P 1'
#
loop_
_entity.id
_entity.type
_entity.pdbx_description
1 polymer ?
#
loop_
_entity_poly.entity_id
_entity_poly.type
_entity_poly.pdbx_seq_one_letter_code
_entity_poly.pdbx_strand_id
1 'polypeptide(L)'
;MGELSRAQITEIFHTLRAVMEDQRAYLIELDVAMGDGDLGLTMARAFTTADDFVKESDEEDLGKLLMQVGMAISKAAPSTMGTLVATGFMRGGKAVSGKSGLEAKDLAAFFRAFADGIRERGKTELGNKTILDVMEPAAVAAEKAASEPGADPASVVDVAYTSAQQGWEDAKGMQAQHGRQAYYREKSIGMPDPGATAGLLIIEAMRTALQGTA
;
A
#
# COMPACT_ATOMS: atom_id res chain seq x y z
N MET A 1 14.91 6.46 -18.18
CA MET A 1 14.16 5.19 -18.25
C MET A 1 14.95 4.15 -17.49
N GLY A 2 14.57 3.96 -16.23
CA GLY A 2 15.11 2.91 -15.37
C GLY A 2 14.05 1.87 -15.07
N GLU A 3 14.48 0.70 -14.63
CA GLU A 3 13.65 -0.34 -14.04
C GLU A 3 13.97 -0.44 -12.55
N LEU A 4 13.00 -0.86 -11.74
CA LEU A 4 13.26 -1.22 -10.35
C LEU A 4 13.99 -2.56 -10.31
N SER A 5 15.18 -2.54 -9.73
CA SER A 5 15.96 -3.74 -9.45
C SER A 5 15.50 -4.44 -8.17
N ARG A 6 15.95 -5.69 -7.98
CA ARG A 6 15.78 -6.44 -6.72
C ARG A 6 16.32 -5.68 -5.51
N ALA A 7 17.45 -4.99 -5.65
CA ALA A 7 18.04 -4.19 -4.58
C ALA A 7 17.12 -3.02 -4.17
N GLN A 8 16.53 -2.32 -5.15
CA GLN A 8 15.57 -1.24 -4.85
C GLN A 8 14.26 -1.77 -4.25
N ILE A 9 13.78 -2.94 -4.67
CA ILE A 9 12.64 -3.60 -4.01
C ILE A 9 12.96 -3.91 -2.55
N THR A 10 14.16 -4.44 -2.28
CA THR A 10 14.61 -4.71 -0.91
C THR A 10 14.65 -3.42 -0.08
N GLU A 11 15.17 -2.34 -0.64
CA GLU A 11 15.21 -1.02 0.01
C GLU A 11 13.81 -0.45 0.28
N ILE A 12 12.87 -0.64 -0.65
CA ILE A 12 11.46 -0.27 -0.45
C ILE A 12 10.88 -0.99 0.76
N PHE A 13 11.09 -2.30 0.90
CA PHE A 13 10.59 -3.05 2.05
C PHE A 13 11.30 -2.70 3.36
N HIS A 14 12.59 -2.38 3.30
CA HIS A 14 13.31 -1.86 4.46
C HIS A 14 12.73 -0.53 4.94
N THR A 15 12.44 0.38 4.00
CA THR A 15 11.82 1.67 4.28
C THR A 15 10.38 1.50 4.79
N LEU A 16 9.59 0.59 4.19
CA LEU A 16 8.24 0.26 4.67
C LEU A 16 8.24 -0.22 6.12
N ARG A 17 9.18 -1.11 6.49
CA ARG A 17 9.34 -1.56 7.87
C ARG A 17 9.62 -0.38 8.79
N ALA A 18 10.57 0.48 8.44
CA ALA A 18 10.96 1.62 9.27
C ALA A 18 9.78 2.60 9.48
N VAL A 19 9.12 3.01 8.38
CA VAL A 19 7.96 3.92 8.43
C VAL A 19 6.83 3.33 9.28
N MET A 20 6.55 2.04 9.16
CA MET A 20 5.45 1.41 9.89
C MET A 20 5.75 1.23 11.38
N GLU A 21 7.02 1.04 11.76
CA GLU A 21 7.42 1.06 13.17
C GLU A 21 7.37 2.48 13.73
N ASP A 22 7.86 3.49 12.99
CA ASP A 22 7.84 4.88 13.43
C ASP A 22 6.42 5.42 13.59
N GLN A 23 5.51 5.05 12.68
CA GLN A 23 4.10 5.46 12.71
C GLN A 23 3.22 4.54 13.55
N ARG A 24 3.78 3.51 14.18
CA ARG A 24 3.03 2.50 14.94
C ARG A 24 2.13 3.11 16.01
N ALA A 25 2.66 4.02 16.82
CA ALA A 25 1.92 4.65 17.91
C ALA A 25 0.77 5.52 17.39
N TYR A 26 1.02 6.27 16.31
CA TYR A 26 0.01 7.11 15.67
C TYR A 26 -1.12 6.29 15.05
N LEU A 27 -0.80 5.18 14.37
CA LEU A 27 -1.80 4.27 13.82
C LEU A 27 -2.65 3.61 14.92
N ILE A 28 -2.06 3.29 16.08
CA ILE A 28 -2.80 2.81 17.25
C ILE A 28 -3.75 3.91 17.75
N GLU A 29 -3.28 5.14 17.91
CA GLU A 29 -4.11 6.26 18.38
C GLU A 29 -5.31 6.51 17.46
N LEU A 30 -5.08 6.57 16.15
CA LEU A 30 -6.14 6.72 15.16
C LEU A 30 -7.17 5.59 15.24
N ASP A 31 -6.70 4.36 15.34
CA ASP A 31 -7.57 3.19 15.37
C ASP A 31 -8.26 3.02 16.74
N VAL A 32 -7.71 3.51 17.85
CA VAL A 32 -8.42 3.58 19.14
C VAL A 32 -9.62 4.53 19.06
N ALA A 33 -9.53 5.62 18.30
CA ALA A 33 -10.61 6.60 18.22
C ALA A 33 -11.91 6.03 17.61
N MET A 34 -11.80 5.07 16.67
CA MET A 34 -12.95 4.51 15.94
C MET A 34 -12.89 3.00 15.66
N GLY A 35 -12.01 2.28 16.35
CA GLY A 35 -11.68 0.86 16.12
C GLY A 35 -11.30 0.14 17.42
N ASP A 36 -10.36 -0.81 17.36
CA ASP A 36 -9.86 -1.55 18.53
C ASP A 36 -8.39 -1.27 18.88
N GLY A 37 -7.72 -0.41 18.11
CA GLY A 37 -6.37 0.05 18.41
C GLY A 37 -5.28 -0.94 18.04
N ASP A 38 -5.56 -1.92 17.16
CA ASP A 38 -4.61 -2.95 16.78
C ASP A 38 -3.85 -2.63 15.48
N LEU A 39 -4.27 -1.59 14.75
CA LEU A 39 -3.76 -1.31 13.41
C LEU A 39 -2.24 -1.13 13.38
N GLY A 40 -1.67 -0.31 14.26
CA GLY A 40 -0.22 -0.09 14.27
C GLY A 40 0.57 -1.37 14.57
N LEU A 41 0.06 -2.23 15.46
CA LEU A 41 0.67 -3.54 15.74
C LEU A 41 0.60 -4.46 14.52
N THR A 42 -0.55 -4.48 13.85
CA THR A 42 -0.78 -5.24 12.62
C THR A 42 0.21 -4.83 11.54
N MET A 43 0.33 -3.52 11.26
CA MET A 43 1.13 -3.00 10.15
C MET A 43 2.63 -3.13 10.41
N ALA A 44 3.09 -2.85 11.64
CA ALA A 44 4.48 -3.06 12.03
C ALA A 44 4.90 -4.53 11.88
N ARG A 45 4.04 -5.47 12.33
CA ARG A 45 4.30 -6.91 12.20
C ARG A 45 4.32 -7.35 10.73
N ALA A 46 3.34 -6.89 9.94
CA ALA A 46 3.23 -7.21 8.52
C ALA A 46 4.51 -6.81 7.76
N PHE A 47 4.96 -5.57 7.92
CA PHE A 47 6.10 -5.06 7.17
C PHE A 47 7.47 -5.47 7.72
N THR A 48 7.57 -5.80 9.02
CA THR A 48 8.74 -6.51 9.54
C THR A 48 8.87 -7.88 8.87
N THR A 49 7.79 -8.66 8.81
CA THR A 49 7.80 -9.97 8.13
C THR A 49 8.11 -9.84 6.65
N ALA A 50 7.59 -8.80 5.98
CA ALA A 50 7.87 -8.55 4.57
C ALA A 50 9.36 -8.22 4.32
N ASP A 51 9.96 -7.35 5.14
CA ASP A 51 11.38 -6.98 5.07
C ASP A 51 12.28 -8.20 5.29
N ASP A 52 12.01 -9.00 6.32
CA ASP A 52 12.75 -10.23 6.59
C ASP A 52 12.63 -11.20 5.40
N PHE A 53 11.42 -11.37 4.85
CA PHE A 53 11.18 -12.27 3.72
C PHE A 53 11.97 -11.88 2.46
N VAL A 54 11.97 -10.59 2.08
CA VAL A 54 12.69 -10.17 0.86
C VAL A 54 14.22 -10.27 1.00
N LYS A 55 14.74 -10.13 2.22
CA LYS A 55 16.17 -10.27 2.52
C LYS A 55 16.63 -11.73 2.45
N GLU A 56 15.79 -12.65 2.88
CA GLU A 56 16.11 -14.08 2.95
C GLU A 56 15.80 -14.85 1.66
N SER A 57 14.83 -14.37 0.87
CA SER A 57 14.42 -15.02 -0.38
C SER A 57 15.53 -15.01 -1.43
N ASP A 58 15.65 -16.08 -2.20
CA ASP A 58 16.50 -16.21 -3.40
C ASP A 58 15.69 -16.10 -4.71
N GLU A 59 14.41 -15.72 -4.64
CA GLU A 59 13.55 -15.54 -5.80
C GLU A 59 13.98 -14.34 -6.66
N GLU A 60 14.34 -14.60 -7.91
CA GLU A 60 14.79 -13.61 -8.89
C GLU A 60 13.64 -13.04 -9.73
N ASP A 61 12.49 -13.71 -9.78
CA ASP A 61 11.26 -13.18 -10.37
C ASP A 61 10.60 -12.21 -9.39
N LEU A 62 10.72 -10.92 -9.66
CA LEU A 62 10.24 -9.85 -8.78
C LEU A 62 8.72 -9.92 -8.57
N GLY A 63 7.95 -10.37 -9.56
CA GLY A 63 6.52 -10.57 -9.40
C GLY A 63 6.20 -11.72 -8.45
N LYS A 64 6.92 -12.84 -8.55
CA LYS A 64 6.78 -13.95 -7.58
C LYS A 64 7.23 -13.55 -6.19
N LEU A 65 8.34 -12.82 -6.06
CA LEU A 65 8.83 -12.29 -4.78
C LEU A 65 7.72 -11.47 -4.10
N LEU A 66 7.11 -10.52 -4.81
CA LEU A 66 6.01 -9.69 -4.30
C LEU A 66 4.76 -10.52 -3.95
N MET A 67 4.43 -11.55 -4.73
CA MET A 67 3.35 -12.48 -4.39
C MET A 67 3.63 -13.21 -3.07
N GLN A 68 4.85 -13.73 -2.91
CA GLN A 68 5.26 -14.47 -1.72
C GLN A 68 5.30 -13.56 -0.48
N VAL A 69 5.71 -12.29 -0.62
CA VAL A 69 5.57 -11.27 0.41
C VAL A 69 4.12 -11.13 0.86
N GLY A 70 3.18 -11.02 -0.07
CA GLY A 70 1.76 -10.97 0.26
C GLY A 70 1.29 -12.22 1.03
N MET A 71 1.78 -13.41 0.67
CA MET A 71 1.50 -14.64 1.43
C MET A 71 2.12 -14.64 2.82
N ALA A 72 3.32 -14.10 2.99
CA ALA A 72 3.99 -13.96 4.28
C ALA A 72 3.23 -13.01 5.21
N ILE A 73 2.82 -11.83 4.70
CA ILE A 73 1.98 -10.88 5.42
C ILE A 73 0.67 -11.53 5.87
N SER A 74 -0.01 -12.26 4.97
CA SER A 74 -1.28 -12.95 5.28
C SER A 74 -1.17 -13.91 6.48
N LYS A 75 -0.03 -14.61 6.60
CA LYS A 75 0.24 -15.53 7.71
C LYS A 75 0.60 -14.79 9.00
N ALA A 76 1.34 -13.69 8.91
CA ALA A 76 1.86 -12.95 10.07
C ALA A 76 0.84 -11.99 10.69
N ALA A 77 -0.03 -11.38 9.89
CA ALA A 77 -0.97 -10.35 10.30
C ALA A 77 -2.42 -10.75 9.95
N PRO A 78 -3.03 -11.70 10.70
CA PRO A 78 -4.39 -12.18 10.44
C PRO A 78 -5.46 -11.19 10.92
N SER A 79 -5.52 -10.02 10.29
CA SER A 79 -6.54 -8.99 10.52
C SER A 79 -7.17 -8.56 9.19
N THR A 80 -8.23 -7.77 9.23
CA THR A 80 -8.84 -7.20 8.01
C THR A 80 -7.81 -6.41 7.21
N MET A 81 -7.07 -5.52 7.87
CA MET A 81 -6.05 -4.69 7.21
C MET A 81 -4.92 -5.56 6.64
N GLY A 82 -4.37 -6.48 7.44
CA GLY A 82 -3.31 -7.37 6.99
C GLY A 82 -3.75 -8.23 5.80
N THR A 83 -5.00 -8.70 5.80
CA THR A 83 -5.61 -9.45 4.70
C THR A 83 -5.76 -8.63 3.42
N LEU A 84 -6.17 -7.36 3.54
CA LEU A 84 -6.31 -6.45 2.40
C LEU A 84 -4.94 -6.13 1.77
N VAL A 85 -3.95 -5.76 2.59
CA VAL A 85 -2.59 -5.47 2.12
C VAL A 85 -1.93 -6.71 1.52
N ALA A 86 -2.05 -7.87 2.18
CA ALA A 86 -1.60 -9.14 1.64
C ALA A 86 -2.22 -9.44 0.27
N THR A 87 -3.53 -9.22 0.12
CA THR A 87 -4.22 -9.41 -1.16
C THR A 87 -3.71 -8.45 -2.22
N GLY A 88 -3.49 -7.18 -1.86
CA GLY A 88 -2.90 -6.19 -2.74
C GLY A 88 -1.56 -6.65 -3.30
N PHE A 89 -0.62 -7.06 -2.44
CA PHE A 89 0.69 -7.58 -2.85
C PHE A 89 0.59 -8.86 -3.69
N MET A 90 -0.29 -9.80 -3.32
CA MET A 90 -0.50 -11.02 -4.10
C MET A 90 -1.04 -10.74 -5.51
N ARG A 91 -1.97 -9.78 -5.65
CA ARG A 91 -2.53 -9.41 -6.95
C ARG A 91 -1.54 -8.58 -7.78
N GLY A 92 -0.90 -7.60 -7.15
CA GLY A 92 0.14 -6.77 -7.76
C GLY A 92 1.31 -7.61 -8.28
N GLY A 93 1.89 -8.47 -7.44
CA GLY A 93 3.00 -9.35 -7.83
C GLY A 93 2.62 -10.31 -8.97
N LYS A 94 1.37 -10.80 -8.98
CA LYS A 94 0.87 -11.63 -10.08
C LYS A 94 0.82 -10.86 -11.40
N ALA A 95 0.45 -9.58 -11.38
CA ALA A 95 0.37 -8.75 -12.57
C ALA A 95 1.74 -8.51 -13.23
N VAL A 96 2.83 -8.64 -12.47
CA VAL A 96 4.21 -8.40 -12.93
C VAL A 96 5.10 -9.65 -12.85
N SER A 97 4.51 -10.84 -12.80
CA SER A 97 5.26 -12.10 -12.76
C SER A 97 6.07 -12.34 -14.04
N GLY A 98 7.22 -13.00 -13.89
CA GLY A 98 8.17 -13.28 -14.97
C GLY A 98 9.16 -12.16 -15.25
N LYS A 99 9.28 -11.18 -14.33
CA LYS A 99 10.10 -9.97 -14.51
C LYS A 99 11.26 -9.96 -13.52
N SER A 100 12.47 -9.69 -14.00
CA SER A 100 13.68 -9.46 -13.19
C SER A 100 13.93 -7.97 -12.91
N GLY A 101 13.15 -7.09 -13.54
CA GLY A 101 13.15 -5.64 -13.35
C GLY A 101 11.76 -5.09 -13.65
N LEU A 102 11.33 -4.04 -12.94
CA LEU A 102 10.00 -3.45 -13.13
C LEU A 102 10.10 -2.06 -13.75
N GLU A 103 9.60 -1.90 -14.97
CA GLU A 103 9.49 -0.60 -15.62
C GLU A 103 8.29 0.21 -15.07
N ALA A 104 8.17 1.48 -15.47
CA ALA A 104 7.05 2.35 -15.13
C ALA A 104 5.66 1.69 -15.38
N LYS A 105 5.51 1.00 -16.52
CA LYS A 105 4.26 0.30 -16.88
C LYS A 105 3.98 -0.91 -16.00
N ASP A 106 5.02 -1.64 -15.60
CA ASP A 106 4.88 -2.77 -14.69
C ASP A 106 4.44 -2.26 -13.31
N LEU A 107 5.01 -1.14 -12.84
CA LEU A 107 4.62 -0.55 -11.57
C LEU A 107 3.18 -0.02 -11.57
N ALA A 108 2.74 0.60 -12.67
CA ALA A 108 1.34 0.98 -12.84
C ALA A 108 0.40 -0.25 -12.82
N ALA A 109 0.77 -1.33 -13.51
CA ALA A 109 0.01 -2.59 -13.48
C ALA A 109 -0.03 -3.20 -12.07
N PHE A 110 1.06 -3.10 -11.31
CA PHE A 110 1.10 -3.49 -9.91
C PHE A 110 0.12 -2.68 -9.06
N PHE A 111 0.13 -1.34 -9.14
CA PHE A 111 -0.78 -0.49 -8.38
C PHE A 111 -2.25 -0.77 -8.72
N ARG A 112 -2.58 -0.91 -10.01
CA ARG A 112 -3.92 -1.26 -10.47
C ARG A 112 -4.40 -2.57 -9.86
N ALA A 113 -3.62 -3.64 -10.03
CA ALA A 113 -3.98 -4.95 -9.49
C ALA A 113 -4.02 -4.97 -7.95
N PHE A 114 -3.20 -4.16 -7.28
CA PHE A 114 -3.24 -3.99 -5.83
C PHE A 114 -4.58 -3.37 -5.38
N ALA A 115 -4.97 -2.25 -6.01
CA ALA A 115 -6.23 -1.56 -5.71
C ALA A 115 -7.46 -2.45 -6.00
N ASP A 116 -7.48 -3.12 -7.15
CA ASP A 116 -8.55 -4.06 -7.51
C ASP A 116 -8.63 -5.24 -6.53
N GLY A 117 -7.48 -5.75 -6.10
CA GLY A 117 -7.40 -6.79 -5.07
C GLY A 117 -8.04 -6.36 -3.75
N ILE A 118 -7.81 -5.11 -3.34
CA ILE A 118 -8.44 -4.52 -2.15
C ILE A 118 -9.94 -4.33 -2.35
N ARG A 119 -10.37 -3.77 -3.49
CA ARG A 119 -11.79 -3.58 -3.83
C ARG A 119 -12.54 -4.90 -3.73
N GLU A 120 -12.07 -5.94 -4.44
CA GLU A 120 -12.70 -7.26 -4.47
C GLU A 120 -12.73 -7.93 -3.09
N ARG A 121 -11.60 -7.92 -2.36
CA ARG A 121 -11.50 -8.59 -1.06
C ARG A 121 -12.31 -7.87 0.02
N GLY A 122 -12.22 -6.55 0.05
CA GLY A 122 -12.90 -5.70 1.03
C GLY A 122 -14.36 -5.46 0.71
N LYS A 123 -14.80 -5.74 -0.53
CA LYS A 123 -16.13 -5.38 -1.06
C LYS A 123 -16.44 -3.90 -0.81
N THR A 124 -15.43 -3.06 -1.01
CA THR A 124 -15.48 -1.62 -0.76
C THR A 124 -15.38 -0.87 -2.07
N GLU A 125 -16.01 0.30 -2.14
CA GLU A 125 -15.97 1.20 -3.28
C GLU A 125 -15.36 2.55 -2.88
N LEU A 126 -15.01 3.36 -3.88
CA LEU A 126 -14.64 4.76 -3.64
C LEU A 126 -15.79 5.49 -2.93
N GLY A 127 -15.46 6.30 -1.94
CA GLY A 127 -16.42 7.00 -1.09
C GLY A 127 -16.76 6.26 0.21
N ASN A 128 -16.35 5.00 0.38
CA ASN A 128 -16.70 4.21 1.56
C ASN A 128 -15.82 4.49 2.79
N LYS A 129 -14.83 5.38 2.66
CA LYS A 129 -13.86 5.76 3.68
C LYS A 129 -13.00 4.58 4.11
N THR A 130 -12.16 4.08 3.20
CA THR A 130 -11.29 2.91 3.41
C THR A 130 -9.93 3.13 2.75
N ILE A 131 -9.00 2.18 2.90
CA ILE A 131 -7.75 2.16 2.14
C ILE A 131 -7.95 2.30 0.61
N LEU A 132 -9.10 1.89 0.06
CA LEU A 132 -9.36 2.03 -1.38
C LEU A 132 -9.41 3.50 -1.82
N ASP A 133 -9.85 4.41 -0.95
CA ASP A 133 -9.91 5.85 -1.23
C ASP A 133 -8.52 6.47 -1.43
N VAL A 134 -7.45 5.73 -1.08
CA VAL A 134 -6.05 6.10 -1.31
C VAL A 134 -5.47 5.30 -2.47
N MET A 135 -5.69 3.97 -2.49
CA MET A 135 -5.07 3.09 -3.48
C MET A 135 -5.65 3.23 -4.89
N GLU A 136 -6.95 3.51 -5.01
CA GLU A 136 -7.58 3.68 -6.33
C GLU A 136 -7.13 4.98 -7.03
N PRO A 137 -7.14 6.17 -6.39
CA PRO A 137 -6.57 7.38 -6.99
C PRO A 137 -5.09 7.21 -7.33
N ALA A 138 -4.32 6.55 -6.46
CA ALA A 138 -2.91 6.24 -6.72
C ALA A 138 -2.72 5.39 -7.98
N ALA A 139 -3.53 4.34 -8.15
CA ALA A 139 -3.48 3.47 -9.33
C ALA A 139 -3.83 4.20 -10.63
N VAL A 140 -4.89 5.02 -10.63
CA VAL A 140 -5.26 5.83 -11.80
C VAL A 140 -4.14 6.79 -12.19
N ALA A 141 -3.54 7.44 -11.18
CA ALA A 141 -2.47 8.40 -11.39
C ALA A 141 -1.18 7.70 -11.91
N ALA A 142 -0.87 6.51 -11.39
CA ALA A 142 0.25 5.69 -11.83
C ALA A 142 0.10 5.26 -13.30
N GLU A 143 -1.09 4.81 -13.72
CA GLU A 143 -1.38 4.44 -15.11
C GLU A 143 -1.20 5.60 -16.08
N LYS A 144 -1.69 6.78 -15.69
CA LYS A 144 -1.52 8.00 -16.48
C LYS A 144 -0.04 8.37 -16.59
N ALA A 145 0.68 8.41 -15.47
CA ALA A 145 2.11 8.76 -15.43
C ALA A 145 2.96 7.77 -16.25
N ALA A 146 2.69 6.47 -16.16
CA ALA A 146 3.42 5.44 -16.89
C ALA A 146 3.19 5.47 -18.42
N SER A 147 2.16 6.20 -18.88
CA SER A 147 1.87 6.38 -20.30
C SER A 147 2.65 7.54 -20.93
N GLU A 148 3.26 8.41 -20.10
CA GLU A 148 4.02 9.57 -20.58
C GLU A 148 5.40 9.17 -21.15
N PRO A 149 5.89 9.86 -22.21
CA PRO A 149 7.22 9.61 -22.74
C PRO A 149 8.31 9.82 -21.68
N GLY A 150 9.20 8.84 -21.54
CA GLY A 150 10.32 8.91 -20.59
C GLY A 150 9.97 8.59 -19.14
N ALA A 151 8.73 8.17 -18.86
CA ALA A 151 8.31 7.73 -17.52
C ALA A 151 9.26 6.66 -16.94
N ASP A 152 9.46 6.76 -15.63
CA ASP A 152 10.24 5.82 -14.85
C ASP A 152 9.52 5.47 -13.53
N PRO A 153 9.95 4.42 -12.82
CA PRO A 153 9.30 4.01 -11.59
C PRO A 153 9.21 5.10 -10.52
N ALA A 154 10.24 5.94 -10.36
CA ALA A 154 10.27 6.98 -9.34
C ALA A 154 9.21 8.07 -9.61
N SER A 155 9.12 8.55 -10.86
CA SER A 155 8.11 9.53 -11.28
C SER A 155 6.68 8.96 -11.20
N VAL A 156 6.48 7.68 -11.50
CA VAL A 156 5.19 7.01 -11.32
C VAL A 156 4.77 7.00 -9.85
N VAL A 157 5.68 6.64 -8.93
CA VAL A 157 5.39 6.62 -7.48
C VAL A 157 5.14 8.02 -6.93
N ASP A 158 5.88 9.03 -7.40
CA ASP A 158 5.72 10.42 -6.96
C ASP A 158 4.32 10.97 -7.28
N VAL A 159 3.84 10.70 -8.51
CA VAL A 159 2.50 11.06 -8.95
C VAL A 159 1.43 10.25 -8.22
N ALA A 160 1.66 8.94 -8.04
CA ALA A 160 0.76 8.06 -7.28
C ALA A 160 0.60 8.55 -5.82
N TYR A 161 1.70 8.94 -5.17
CA TYR A 161 1.68 9.51 -3.82
C TYR A 161 0.88 10.80 -3.74
N THR A 162 1.05 11.72 -4.70
CA THR A 162 0.30 12.98 -4.71
C THR A 162 -1.21 12.74 -4.79
N SER A 163 -1.65 11.80 -5.64
CA SER A 163 -3.07 11.44 -5.72
C SER A 163 -3.57 10.64 -4.52
N ALA A 164 -2.72 9.77 -3.94
CA ALA A 164 -3.00 9.07 -2.69
C ALA A 164 -3.24 10.05 -1.53
N GLN A 165 -2.41 11.10 -1.43
CA GLN A 165 -2.53 12.13 -0.41
C GLN A 165 -3.83 12.91 -0.54
N GLN A 166 -4.23 13.27 -1.78
CA GLN A 166 -5.51 13.92 -2.02
C GLN A 166 -6.68 13.00 -1.65
N GLY A 167 -6.63 11.72 -2.04
CA GLY A 167 -7.65 10.73 -1.68
C GLY A 167 -7.79 10.53 -0.17
N TRP A 168 -6.66 10.54 0.56
CA TRP A 168 -6.65 10.50 2.02
C TRP A 168 -7.29 11.76 2.65
N GLU A 169 -7.01 12.95 2.11
CA GLU A 169 -7.61 14.20 2.59
C GLU A 169 -9.12 14.23 2.34
N ASP A 170 -9.55 13.88 1.12
CA ASP A 170 -10.96 13.82 0.73
C ASP A 170 -11.73 12.81 1.58
N ALA A 171 -11.11 11.67 1.92
CA ALA A 171 -11.69 10.65 2.76
C ALA A 171 -12.06 11.16 4.17
N LYS A 172 -11.44 12.22 4.68
CA LYS A 172 -11.84 12.83 5.95
C LYS A 172 -13.29 13.30 5.90
N GLY A 173 -13.74 13.85 4.78
CA GLY A 173 -15.12 14.32 4.58
C GLY A 173 -16.16 13.21 4.42
N MET A 174 -15.75 11.95 4.30
CA MET A 174 -16.64 10.82 4.04
C MET A 174 -17.18 10.18 5.33
N GLN A 175 -18.41 9.65 5.24
CA GLN A 175 -18.98 8.78 6.28
C GLN A 175 -18.56 7.33 6.03
N ALA A 176 -18.00 6.68 7.05
CA ALA A 176 -17.57 5.30 6.97
C ALA A 176 -18.73 4.33 6.67
N GLN A 177 -18.51 3.45 5.70
CA GLN A 177 -19.46 2.38 5.33
C GLN A 177 -18.96 0.98 5.73
N HIS A 178 -17.66 0.84 5.97
CA HIS A 178 -17.03 -0.44 6.36
C HIS A 178 -16.16 -0.32 7.61
N GLY A 179 -15.78 -1.47 8.16
CA GLY A 179 -14.94 -1.57 9.35
C GLY A 179 -15.66 -1.12 10.61
N ARG A 180 -14.91 -1.04 11.72
CA ARG A 180 -15.45 -0.63 13.02
C ARG A 180 -15.88 0.84 13.05
N GLN A 181 -15.22 1.69 12.26
CA GLN A 181 -15.58 3.09 12.11
C GLN A 181 -16.99 3.33 11.55
N ALA A 182 -17.54 2.39 10.77
CA ALA A 182 -18.92 2.46 10.29
C ALA A 182 -19.95 2.47 11.44
N TYR A 183 -19.61 1.92 12.61
CA TYR A 183 -20.49 1.93 13.79
C TYR A 183 -20.73 3.34 14.33
N TYR A 184 -19.81 4.27 14.04
CA TYR A 184 -19.86 5.65 14.50
C TYR A 184 -20.65 6.58 13.56
N ARG A 185 -21.03 6.11 12.36
CA ARG A 185 -21.85 6.84 11.38
C ARG A 185 -21.32 8.26 11.15
N GLU A 186 -22.16 9.28 11.25
CA GLU A 186 -21.83 10.70 11.03
C GLU A 186 -20.64 11.18 11.87
N LYS A 187 -20.36 10.55 13.03
CA LYS A 187 -19.19 10.89 13.86
C LYS A 187 -17.85 10.54 13.21
N SER A 188 -17.84 9.71 12.18
CA SER A 188 -16.62 9.43 11.41
C SER A 188 -16.25 10.55 10.43
N ILE A 189 -17.17 11.49 10.18
CA ILE A 189 -16.93 12.62 9.26
C ILE A 189 -16.00 13.62 9.94
N GLY A 190 -15.03 14.13 9.18
CA GLY A 190 -13.98 15.04 9.65
C GLY A 190 -12.77 14.33 10.26
N MET A 191 -12.84 13.02 10.49
CA MET A 191 -11.73 12.24 11.06
C MET A 191 -10.95 11.50 9.96
N PRO A 192 -9.62 11.37 10.07
CA PRO A 192 -8.84 10.51 9.18
C PRO A 192 -9.24 9.04 9.37
N ASP A 193 -9.33 8.29 8.26
CA ASP A 193 -9.50 6.84 8.30
C ASP A 193 -8.15 6.16 8.60
N PRO A 194 -8.08 5.27 9.61
CA PRO A 194 -6.85 4.55 9.92
C PRO A 194 -6.34 3.71 8.74
N GLY A 195 -7.23 3.05 7.99
CA GLY A 195 -6.86 2.23 6.84
C GLY A 195 -6.28 3.02 5.66
N ALA A 196 -6.92 4.12 5.30
CA ALA A 196 -6.45 5.11 4.33
C ALA A 196 -5.09 5.69 4.76
N THR A 197 -4.93 6.00 6.04
CA THR A 197 -3.65 6.49 6.58
C THR A 197 -2.55 5.46 6.38
N ALA A 198 -2.80 4.19 6.72
CA ALA A 198 -1.84 3.11 6.49
C ALA A 198 -1.54 2.93 4.99
N GLY A 199 -2.54 3.04 4.11
CA GLY A 199 -2.34 3.01 2.66
C GLY A 199 -1.45 4.14 2.14
N LEU A 200 -1.64 5.36 2.65
CA LEU A 200 -0.83 6.52 2.27
C LEU A 200 0.63 6.33 2.69
N LEU A 201 0.87 5.84 3.91
CA LEU A 201 2.21 5.55 4.43
C LEU A 201 2.94 4.47 3.61
N ILE A 202 2.22 3.48 3.04
CA ILE A 202 2.83 2.49 2.14
C ILE A 202 3.42 3.19 0.91
N ILE A 203 2.66 4.08 0.28
CA ILE A 203 3.08 4.77 -0.93
C ILE A 203 4.18 5.80 -0.61
N GLU A 204 4.08 6.48 0.54
CA GLU A 204 5.11 7.39 1.03
C GLU A 204 6.46 6.69 1.25
N ALA A 205 6.46 5.49 1.84
CA ALA A 205 7.66 4.70 2.04
C ALA A 205 8.28 4.28 0.69
N MET A 206 7.46 3.84 -0.27
CA MET A 206 7.94 3.55 -1.62
C MET A 206 8.59 4.78 -2.27
N ARG A 207 7.96 5.96 -2.15
CA ARG A 207 8.47 7.22 -2.67
C ARG A 207 9.81 7.58 -2.04
N THR A 208 9.90 7.50 -0.72
CA THR A 208 11.10 7.83 0.05
C THR A 208 12.29 6.94 -0.35
N ALA A 209 12.06 5.62 -0.45
CA ALA A 209 13.09 4.68 -0.85
C ALA A 209 13.66 4.99 -2.25
N LEU A 210 12.79 5.38 -3.20
CA LEU A 210 13.21 5.68 -4.57
C LEU A 210 13.87 7.06 -4.72
N GLN A 211 13.57 8.01 -3.84
CA GLN A 211 14.23 9.32 -3.81
C GLN A 211 15.59 9.29 -3.10
N GLY A 212 15.78 8.37 -2.15
CA GLY A 212 17.06 8.19 -1.42
C GLY A 212 18.14 7.43 -2.20
N THR A 213 17.80 6.83 -3.35
CA THR A 213 18.72 6.04 -4.19
C THR A 213 19.35 6.81 -5.37
N ALA A 214 19.30 8.16 -5.35
CA ALA A 214 19.84 9.03 -6.39
C ALA A 214 21.32 9.40 -6.17
#